data_AF-A0A2V3HH52-F1
#
_entry.id   AF-A0A2V3HH52-F1
#
_cell.length_a   1.000
_cell.length_b   1.000
_cell.length_c   1.000
_cell.angle_alpha   90.00
_cell.angle_beta   90.00
_cell.angle_gamma   90.00
#
_symmetry.space_group_name_H-M   'P 1'
#
loop_
_entity.id
_entity.type
_entity.pdbx_description
1 polymer ?
#
loop_
_entity_poly.entity_id
_entity_poly.type
_entity_poly.pdbx_seq_one_letter_code
_entity_poly.pdbx_strand_id
1 'polypeptide(L)'
;MSGTISSFVKDNHLLVGDAAGMVLPSNGAGITIAMIGGRIAAQAIASHLQNGTPLADYEAEWQRQMGAVMTNSKRAFRLGSIIFRLPDRLIDLAFNRLTKSFLWRGVTCRRMFWLF
;
A
#
# COMPACT_ATOMS: atom_id res chain seq x y z
N MET A 1 -3.91 8.45 9.52
CA MET A 1 -2.61 7.80 9.22
C MET A 1 -2.90 6.53 8.45
N SER A 2 -2.67 6.48 7.14
CA SER A 2 -2.82 5.21 6.43
C SER A 2 -1.97 5.15 5.18
N GLY A 3 -1.04 4.20 5.17
CA GLY A 3 -0.08 3.92 4.12
C GLY A 3 1.24 4.68 4.25
N THR A 4 2.03 4.60 3.19
CA THR A 4 3.43 5.05 3.20
C THR A 4 3.63 6.55 3.40
N ILE A 5 4.79 6.90 3.99
CA ILE A 5 5.31 8.26 4.08
C ILE A 5 5.65 8.83 2.69
N SER A 6 5.82 10.15 2.59
CA SER A 6 6.03 10.84 1.31
C SER A 6 7.40 10.63 0.69
N SER A 7 8.41 10.33 1.50
CA SER A 7 9.73 9.92 1.01
C SER A 7 10.37 8.90 1.94
N PHE A 8 11.01 7.88 1.37
CA PHE A 8 11.67 6.80 2.10
C PHE A 8 13.16 7.04 2.32
N VAL A 9 13.73 8.03 1.62
CA VAL A 9 15.16 8.27 1.57
C VAL A 9 15.45 9.69 2.04
N LYS A 10 16.44 9.83 2.92
CA LYS A 10 16.98 11.14 3.31
C LYS A 10 18.48 11.03 3.46
N ASP A 11 19.21 11.72 2.59
CA ASP A 11 20.66 11.65 2.51
C ASP A 11 21.13 10.18 2.40
N ASN A 12 21.86 9.69 3.39
CA ASN A 12 22.37 8.31 3.46
C ASN A 12 21.47 7.36 4.28
N HIS A 13 20.23 7.76 4.59
CA HIS A 13 19.30 6.98 5.40
C HIS A 13 18.11 6.51 4.56
N LEU A 14 17.70 5.25 4.78
CA LEU A 14 16.53 4.65 4.16
C LEU A 14 15.61 4.10 5.25
N LEU A 15 14.30 4.32 5.08
CA LEU A 15 13.26 3.73 5.91
C LEU A 15 12.56 2.61 5.16
N VAL A 16 12.27 1.53 5.86
CA VAL A 16 11.66 0.32 5.30
C VAL A 16 10.61 -0.24 6.27
N GLY A 17 9.62 -0.94 5.73
CA GLY A 17 8.62 -1.64 6.54
C GLY A 17 7.70 -0.67 7.27
N ASP A 18 7.30 -1.02 8.49
CA ASP A 18 6.39 -0.22 9.29
C ASP A 18 6.94 1.18 9.58
N ALA A 19 8.27 1.32 9.70
CA ALA A 19 8.92 2.62 9.86
C ALA A 19 8.70 3.56 8.64
N ALA A 20 8.50 3.00 7.45
CA ALA A 20 8.13 3.75 6.24
C ALA A 20 6.61 3.76 5.97
N GLY A 21 5.80 3.18 6.86
CA GLY A 21 4.35 3.04 6.67
C GLY A 21 3.98 2.02 5.60
N MET A 22 4.80 0.99 5.39
CA MET A 22 4.57 -0.08 4.41
C MET A 22 3.52 -1.12 4.87
N VAL A 23 2.40 -0.64 5.38
CA VAL A 23 1.25 -1.44 5.79
C VAL A 23 0.06 -1.08 4.91
N LEU A 24 -0.64 -2.07 4.38
CA LEU A 24 -1.85 -1.86 3.59
C LEU A 24 -3.00 -1.36 4.48
N PRO A 25 -3.49 -0.13 4.28
CA PRO A 25 -4.63 0.42 5.02
C PRO A 25 -5.87 -0.47 5.11
N SER A 26 -6.18 -1.17 4.02
CA SER A 26 -7.45 -1.87 3.87
C SER A 26 -7.57 -3.15 4.69
N ASN A 27 -6.46 -3.80 5.02
CA ASN A 27 -6.46 -5.09 5.72
C ASN A 27 -5.35 -5.26 6.75
N GLY A 28 -4.47 -4.26 6.92
CA GLY A 28 -3.37 -4.31 7.88
C GLY A 28 -2.18 -5.19 7.47
N ALA A 29 -2.14 -5.68 6.23
CA ALA A 29 -1.02 -6.51 5.78
C ALA A 29 0.26 -5.66 5.62
N GLY A 30 1.25 -5.91 6.48
CA GLY A 30 2.56 -5.23 6.46
C GLY A 30 3.73 -6.15 6.11
N ILE A 31 3.71 -7.41 6.56
CA ILE A 31 4.86 -8.34 6.48
C ILE A 31 5.39 -8.46 5.04
N THR A 32 4.53 -8.81 4.07
CA THR A 32 4.96 -9.02 2.68
C THR A 32 5.46 -7.74 2.02
N ILE A 33 4.85 -6.60 2.32
CA ILE A 33 5.28 -5.32 1.73
C ILE A 33 6.59 -4.87 2.36
N ALA A 34 6.78 -5.07 3.67
CA ALA A 34 8.04 -4.82 4.34
C ALA A 34 9.16 -5.68 3.75
N MET A 35 8.92 -6.97 3.48
CA MET A 35 9.90 -7.84 2.82
C MET A 35 10.26 -7.36 1.40
N ILE A 36 9.26 -6.98 0.60
CA ILE A 36 9.49 -6.41 -0.74
C ILE A 36 10.28 -5.11 -0.63
N GLY A 37 9.89 -4.21 0.28
CA GLY A 37 10.59 -2.96 0.56
C GLY A 37 12.04 -3.18 0.99
N GLY A 38 12.31 -4.18 1.83
CA GLY A 38 13.66 -4.54 2.28
C GLY A 38 14.53 -5.06 1.14
N ARG A 39 13.96 -5.91 0.27
CA ARG A 39 14.66 -6.40 -0.92
C ARG A 39 15.06 -5.24 -1.85
N ILE A 40 14.14 -4.33 -2.15
CA ILE A 40 14.41 -3.22 -3.07
C ILE A 40 15.41 -2.23 -2.42
N ALA A 41 15.28 -1.96 -1.12
CA ALA A 41 16.23 -1.12 -0.38
C ALA A 41 17.65 -1.70 -0.42
N ALA A 42 17.80 -3.00 -0.17
CA ALA A 42 19.10 -3.67 -0.24
C ALA A 42 19.71 -3.60 -1.64
N GLN A 43 18.89 -3.76 -2.69
CA GLN A 43 19.34 -3.62 -4.08
C GLN A 43 19.82 -2.18 -4.37
N ALA A 44 19.06 -1.16 -3.95
CA ALA A 44 19.43 0.24 -4.12
C ALA A 44 20.73 0.60 -3.37
N ILE A 45 20.90 0.09 -2.13
CA ILE A 45 22.13 0.27 -1.35
C ILE A 45 23.32 -0.38 -2.07
N ALA A 46 23.16 -1.61 -2.55
CA ALA A 46 24.23 -2.30 -3.27
C ALA A 46 24.64 -1.55 -4.55
N SER A 47 23.67 -1.08 -5.34
CA SER A 47 23.93 -0.29 -6.55
C SER A 47 24.58 1.06 -6.24
N HIS A 48 24.18 1.72 -5.16
CA HIS A 48 24.80 2.97 -4.72
C HIS A 48 26.26 2.76 -4.34
N LEU A 49 26.58 1.71 -3.59
CA LEU A 49 27.95 1.40 -3.16
C LEU A 49 28.85 0.99 -4.32
N GLN A 50 28.33 0.26 -5.32
CA GLN A 50 29.13 -0.24 -6.44
C GLN A 50 29.28 0.78 -7.57
N ASN A 51 28.20 1.48 -7.91
CA ASN A 51 28.09 2.27 -9.14
C ASN A 51 27.78 3.76 -8.88
N GLY A 52 27.62 4.17 -7.62
CA GLY A 52 27.27 5.55 -7.26
C GLY A 52 25.85 5.97 -7.66
N THR A 53 24.95 5.02 -7.94
CA THR A 53 23.56 5.33 -8.31
C THR A 53 22.81 6.02 -7.17
N PRO A 54 21.88 6.95 -7.42
CA PRO A 54 21.14 7.63 -6.36
C PRO A 54 20.34 6.65 -5.48
N LEU A 55 20.39 6.82 -4.16
CA LEU A 55 19.53 6.03 -3.24
C LEU A 55 18.03 6.27 -3.48
N ALA A 56 17.67 7.39 -4.09
CA ALA A 56 16.30 7.72 -4.51
C ALA A 56 15.69 6.68 -5.49
N ASP A 57 16.53 5.91 -6.19
CA ASP A 57 16.07 4.82 -7.07
C ASP A 57 15.27 3.75 -6.29
N TYR A 58 15.54 3.62 -4.99
CA TYR A 58 14.75 2.79 -4.08
C TYR A 58 13.26 3.15 -4.12
N GLU A 59 12.95 4.45 -4.00
CA GLU A 59 11.58 4.95 -3.91
C GLU A 59 10.85 4.80 -5.24
N ALA A 60 11.55 5.09 -6.35
CA ALA A 60 11.03 4.91 -7.70
C ALA A 60 10.68 3.43 -7.97
N GLU A 61 11.57 2.51 -7.61
CA GLU A 61 11.38 1.08 -7.84
C GLU A 61 10.31 0.48 -6.91
N TRP A 62 10.25 0.93 -5.65
CA TRP A 62 9.17 0.57 -4.75
C TRP A 62 7.83 1.05 -5.28
N GLN A 63 7.75 2.29 -5.76
CA GLN A 63 6.51 2.85 -6.31
C GLN A 63 6.08 2.11 -7.59
N ARG A 64 7.04 1.69 -8.42
CA ARG A 64 6.77 0.88 -9.61
C ARG A 64 6.15 -0.48 -9.27
N GLN A 65 6.65 -1.16 -8.24
CA GLN A 65 6.15 -2.49 -7.84
C GLN A 65 4.89 -2.44 -6.97
N MET A 66 4.84 -1.52 -6.01
CA MET A 66 3.85 -1.52 -4.92
C MET A 66 2.89 -0.32 -4.94
N GLY A 67 3.18 0.73 -5.71
CA GLY A 67 2.40 1.97 -5.71
C GLY A 67 0.93 1.77 -6.07
N ALA A 68 0.65 0.92 -7.06
CA ALA A 68 -0.73 0.59 -7.45
C ALA A 68 -1.49 -0.16 -6.35
N VAL A 69 -0.84 -1.13 -5.69
CA VAL A 69 -1.45 -1.91 -4.60
C VAL A 69 -1.72 -1.01 -3.40
N MET A 70 -0.76 -0.18 -3.02
CA MET A 70 -0.89 0.79 -1.92
C MET A 70 -2.01 1.79 -2.21
N THR A 71 -2.09 2.31 -3.44
CA THR A 71 -3.16 3.25 -3.84
C THR A 71 -4.54 2.59 -3.78
N ASN A 72 -4.68 1.36 -4.29
CA ASN A 72 -5.94 0.62 -4.21
C ASN A 72 -6.35 0.35 -2.77
N SER A 73 -5.40 -0.01 -1.91
CA SER A 73 -5.64 -0.22 -0.49
C SER A 73 -6.08 1.06 0.23
N LYS A 74 -5.42 2.20 -0.03
CA LYS A 74 -5.85 3.53 0.46
C LYS A 74 -7.27 3.87 0.03
N ARG A 75 -7.63 3.61 -1.24
CA ARG A 75 -8.98 3.84 -1.77
C ARG A 75 -10.01 2.93 -1.11
N ALA A 76 -9.71 1.64 -0.99
CA ALA A 76 -10.57 0.65 -0.33
C ALA A 76 -10.82 1.01 1.13
N PHE A 77 -9.76 1.39 1.86
CA PHE A 77 -9.88 1.87 3.23
C PHE A 77 -10.74 3.13 3.34
N ARG A 78 -10.54 4.11 2.45
CA ARG A 78 -11.35 5.34 2.44
C ARG A 78 -12.84 5.02 2.25
N LEU A 79 -13.18 4.19 1.27
CA LEU A 79 -14.56 3.78 1.02
C LEU A 79 -15.13 2.98 2.20
N GLY A 80 -14.39 1.99 2.70
CA GLY A 80 -14.77 1.22 3.88
C GLY A 80 -15.02 2.12 5.09
N SER A 81 -14.14 3.10 5.34
CA SER A 81 -14.28 4.04 6.46
C SER A 81 -15.53 4.90 6.40
N ILE A 82 -16.06 5.15 5.19
CA ILE A 82 -17.33 5.85 4.99
C ILE A 82 -18.50 4.91 5.24
N ILE A 83 -18.45 3.70 4.68
CA ILE A 83 -19.52 2.69 4.82
C ILE A 83 -19.70 2.28 6.29
N PHE A 84 -18.61 2.03 7.02
CA PHE A 84 -18.64 1.64 8.42
C PHE A 84 -19.09 2.75 9.39
N ARG A 85 -19.30 3.99 8.90
CA ARG A 85 -19.90 5.08 9.68
C ARG A 85 -21.42 5.18 9.50
N LEU A 86 -22.00 4.38 8.61
CA LEU A 86 -23.45 4.34 8.38
C LEU A 86 -24.14 3.47 9.43
N PRO A 87 -25.46 3.63 9.65
CA PRO A 87 -26.24 2.75 10.51
C PRO A 87 -26.17 1.28 10.08
N ASP A 88 -26.22 0.35 11.04
CA ASP A 88 -26.08 -1.09 10.83
C ASP A 88 -26.96 -1.64 9.70
N ARG A 89 -28.21 -1.17 9.58
CA ARG A 89 -29.12 -1.59 8.49
C ARG A 89 -28.57 -1.31 7.09
N LEU A 90 -27.87 -0.18 6.91
CA LEU A 90 -27.24 0.16 5.64
C LEU A 90 -25.95 -0.65 5.42
N ILE A 91 -25.22 -0.95 6.49
CA ILE A 91 -24.05 -1.82 6.43
C ILE A 91 -24.48 -3.22 5.99
N ASP A 92 -25.51 -3.79 6.61
CA ASP A 92 -26.07 -5.11 6.26
C ASP A 92 -26.55 -5.15 4.81
N LEU A 93 -27.23 -4.08 4.35
CA LEU A 93 -27.61 -3.95 2.95
C LEU A 93 -26.40 -3.85 2.03
N ALA A 94 -25.34 -3.16 2.43
CA ALA A 94 -24.10 -3.05 1.66
C ALA A 94 -23.26 -4.34 1.68
N PHE A 95 -23.40 -5.20 2.70
CA PHE A 95 -22.66 -6.44 2.90
C PHE A 95 -23.54 -7.66 2.57
N ASN A 96 -23.95 -7.76 1.31
CA ASN A 96 -24.84 -8.81 0.83
C ASN A 96 -24.15 -9.72 -0.22
N ARG A 97 -24.86 -10.78 -0.65
CA ARG A 97 -24.31 -11.75 -1.60
C ARG A 97 -23.97 -11.15 -2.97
N LEU A 98 -24.68 -10.11 -3.39
CA LEU A 98 -24.45 -9.40 -4.66
C LEU A 98 -23.20 -8.51 -4.58
N THR A 99 -22.95 -7.86 -3.44
CA THR A 99 -21.79 -6.98 -3.24
C THR A 99 -20.51 -7.73 -2.86
N LYS A 100 -20.61 -9.04 -2.52
CA LYS A 100 -19.46 -9.90 -2.16
C LYS A 100 -18.28 -9.79 -3.13
N SER A 101 -18.53 -9.82 -4.43
CA SER A 101 -17.46 -9.75 -5.44
C SER A 101 -16.71 -8.42 -5.39
N PHE A 102 -17.43 -7.32 -5.16
CA PHE A 102 -16.86 -5.99 -5.00
C PHE A 102 -16.06 -5.86 -3.70
N LEU A 103 -16.62 -6.31 -2.58
CA LEU A 103 -15.96 -6.31 -1.28
C LEU A 103 -14.66 -7.12 -1.30
N TRP A 104 -14.67 -8.30 -1.93
CA TRP A 104 -13.48 -9.14 -2.06
C TRP A 104 -12.34 -8.44 -2.81
N ARG A 105 -12.66 -7.63 -3.82
CA ARG A 105 -11.66 -6.83 -4.55
C ARG A 105 -11.04 -5.76 -3.65
N GLY A 106 -11.84 -5.13 -2.79
CA GLY A 106 -11.36 -4.18 -1.79
C GLY A 106 -10.40 -4.82 -0.78
N VAL A 107 -10.77 -5.98 -0.22
CA VAL A 107 -9.92 -6.72 0.75
C VAL A 107 -8.60 -7.17 0.11
N THR A 108 -8.64 -7.61 -1.14
CA THR A 108 -7.45 -8.06 -1.89
C THR A 108 -6.65 -6.93 -2.55
N CYS A 109 -6.97 -5.67 -2.24
CA CYS A 109 -6.28 -4.48 -2.78
C CYS A 109 -6.25 -4.42 -4.32
N ARG A 110 -7.26 -5.02 -4.96
CA ARG A 110 -7.47 -4.97 -6.41
C ARG A 110 -8.31 -3.74 -6.75
N ARG A 111 -8.30 -3.35 -8.03
CA ARG A 111 -9.15 -2.25 -8.51
C ARG A 111 -10.62 -2.58 -8.22
N MET A 112 -11.23 -1.83 -7.32
CA MET A 112 -12.61 -2.06 -6.87
C MET A 112 -13.63 -1.73 -7.98
N PHE A 113 -13.37 -0.67 -8.73
CA PHE A 113 -14.15 -0.27 -9.89
C PHE A 113 -13.31 -0.44 -11.15
N TRP A 114 -13.97 -0.76 -12.27
CA TRP A 114 -13.37 -0.86 -13.61
C TRP A 114 -13.14 0.53 -14.25
N LEU A 115 -13.04 1.59 -13.44
CA LEU A 115 -12.88 2.98 -13.89
C LEU A 115 -11.54 3.52 -13.37
N PHE A 116 -10.65 3.80 -14.34
CA PHE A 116 -9.29 4.37 -14.27
C PHE A 116 -8.27 3.63 -13.38
#